data_AF-A0A2N1M0U2-F1
#
_entry.id   AF-A0A2N1M0U2-F1
#
_cell.length_a   1.000
_cell.length_b   1.000
_cell.length_c   1.000
_cell.angle_alpha   90.00
_cell.angle_beta   90.00
_cell.angle_gamma   90.00
#
_symmetry.space_group_name_H-M   'P 1'
#
loop_
_entity.id
_entity.type
_entity.pdbx_description
1 polymer ?
#
loop_
_entity_poly.entity_id
_entity_poly.type
_entity_poly.pdbx_seq_one_letter_code
_entity_poly.pdbx_strand_id
1 'polypeptide(L)'
;MHYYADADKTRIEIERLIKEGEWDNKEFIKMQEKLLEQLQIKHNPNGNVVISEKLSALEKLETSYYEKLDKLETLEKSHCEILDKLEKLLERNVC
;
A
#
# COMPACT_ATOMS: atom_id res chain seq x y z
N MET A 1 9.89 -46.51 -9.26
CA MET A 1 9.34 -45.75 -8.11
C MET A 1 10.34 -44.66 -7.77
N HIS A 2 10.16 -43.43 -8.27
CA HIS A 2 11.07 -42.32 -8.01
C HIS A 2 10.69 -41.63 -6.69
N TYR A 3 11.40 -42.00 -5.63
CA TYR A 3 11.24 -41.54 -4.24
C TYR A 3 11.76 -40.10 -4.00
N TYR A 4 11.83 -39.26 -5.04
CA TYR A 4 12.46 -37.93 -4.97
C TYR A 4 11.48 -36.77 -5.25
N ALA A 5 10.18 -37.00 -5.02
CA ALA A 5 9.12 -36.03 -5.35
C ALA A 5 8.89 -34.95 -4.27
N ASP A 6 9.41 -35.14 -3.06
CA ASP A 6 9.04 -34.27 -1.93
C ASP A 6 9.85 -32.97 -1.89
N ALA A 7 11.15 -33.00 -2.18
CA ALA A 7 12.00 -31.80 -2.11
C ALA A 7 11.60 -30.74 -3.15
N ASP A 8 11.29 -31.16 -4.38
CA ASP A 8 10.83 -30.24 -5.43
C ASP A 8 9.45 -29.68 -5.14
N LYS A 9 8.54 -30.51 -4.60
CA LYS A 9 7.20 -30.06 -4.18
C LYS A 9 7.28 -29.05 -3.03
N THR A 10 8.14 -29.30 -2.04
CA THR A 10 8.41 -28.36 -0.95
C THR A 10 9.01 -27.05 -1.47
N ARG A 11 9.95 -27.11 -2.43
CA ARG A 11 10.52 -25.90 -3.05
C ARG A 11 9.44 -25.05 -3.72
N ILE A 12 8.58 -25.67 -4.53
CA ILE A 12 7.47 -25.00 -5.22
C ILE A 12 6.52 -24.32 -4.24
N GLU A 13 6.15 -25.00 -3.15
CA GLU A 13 5.22 -24.44 -2.16
C GLU A 13 5.84 -23.26 -1.41
N ILE A 14 7.12 -23.35 -1.02
CA ILE A 14 7.82 -22.25 -0.32
C ILE A 14 7.97 -21.03 -1.23
N GLU A 15 8.29 -21.23 -2.51
CA GLU A 15 8.32 -20.14 -3.49
C GLU A 15 6.94 -19.47 -3.67
N ARG A 16 5.85 -20.25 -3.57
CA ARG A 16 4.48 -19.70 -3.58
C ARG A 16 4.23 -18.84 -2.35
N LEU A 17 4.52 -19.35 -1.16
CA LEU A 17 4.33 -18.63 0.11
C LEU A 17 5.16 -17.34 0.16
N ILE A 18 6.37 -17.33 -0.39
CA ILE A 18 7.20 -16.12 -0.50
C ILE A 18 6.52 -15.08 -1.41
N LYS A 19 5.99 -15.51 -2.58
CA LYS A 19 5.30 -14.61 -3.51
C LYS A 19 4.01 -14.06 -2.95
N GLU A 20 3.28 -14.87 -2.17
CA GLU A 20 2.04 -14.49 -1.50
C GLU A 20 2.28 -13.66 -0.22
N GLY A 21 3.54 -13.55 0.23
CA GLY A 21 3.91 -12.82 1.45
C GLY A 21 3.58 -13.58 2.74
N GLU A 22 3.18 -14.85 2.65
CA GLU A 22 2.79 -15.71 3.78
C GLU A 22 3.99 -16.43 4.42
N TRP A 23 5.16 -16.40 3.77
CA TRP A 23 6.35 -17.09 4.26
C TRP A 23 7.01 -16.43 5.48
N ASP A 24 7.05 -15.10 5.51
CA ASP A 24 7.88 -14.33 6.44
C ASP A 24 7.14 -14.13 7.78
N ASN A 25 7.19 -15.16 8.62
CA ASN A 25 6.74 -15.13 10.00
C ASN A 25 7.87 -14.55 10.86
N LYS A 26 7.57 -13.56 11.71
CA LYS A 26 8.55 -12.97 12.64
C LYS A 26 9.15 -14.01 13.61
N GLU A 27 8.57 -15.20 13.72
CA GLU A 27 9.07 -16.34 14.48
C GLU A 27 9.89 -17.30 13.60
N PHE A 28 10.93 -17.88 14.19
CA PHE A 28 11.78 -18.91 13.56
C PHE A 28 12.59 -18.47 12.31
N ILE A 29 12.86 -17.17 12.15
CA ILE A 29 13.69 -16.59 11.05
C ILE A 29 14.93 -17.45 10.73
N LYS A 30 15.72 -17.83 11.76
CA LYS A 30 16.94 -18.65 11.58
C LYS A 30 16.67 -20.05 10.99
N MET A 31 15.53 -20.66 11.33
CA MET A 31 15.14 -21.96 10.79
C MET A 31 14.67 -21.84 9.35
N GLN A 32 13.95 -20.76 9.03
CA GLN A 32 13.51 -20.46 7.67
C GLN A 32 14.72 -20.17 6.75
N GLU A 33 15.68 -19.35 7.19
CA GLU A 33 16.93 -19.09 6.46
C GLU A 33 17.69 -20.38 6.15
N LYS A 34 17.84 -21.26 7.16
CA LYS A 34 18.51 -22.56 6.99
C LYS A 34 17.79 -23.46 6.00
N LEU A 35 16.45 -23.46 6.01
CA LEU A 35 15.64 -24.24 5.08
C LEU A 35 15.75 -23.71 3.65
N LEU A 36 15.76 -22.39 3.46
CA LEU A 36 15.96 -21.75 2.17
C LEU A 36 17.35 -22.05 1.60
N GLU A 37 18.38 -22.04 2.45
CA GLU A 37 19.75 -22.43 2.08
C GLU A 37 19.80 -23.90 1.63
N GLN A 38 19.19 -24.81 2.40
CA GLN A 38 19.13 -26.24 2.04
C GLN A 38 18.38 -26.50 0.72
N LEU A 39 17.31 -25.75 0.46
CA LEU A 39 16.51 -25.88 -0.76
C LEU A 39 17.07 -25.07 -1.94
N GLN A 40 18.14 -24.30 -1.72
CA GLN A 40 18.80 -23.41 -2.68
C GLN A 40 17.86 -22.32 -3.24
N ILE A 41 16.91 -21.88 -2.42
CA ILE A 41 15.95 -20.81 -2.77
C ILE A 41 16.62 -19.47 -2.48
N LYS A 42 16.75 -18.62 -3.50
CA LYS A 42 17.21 -17.24 -3.32
C LYS A 42 16.06 -16.38 -2.79
N HIS A 43 16.13 -15.99 -1.52
CA HIS A 43 15.18 -15.10 -0.88
C HIS A 43 15.91 -13.89 -0.29
N ASN A 44 15.37 -12.69 -0.51
CA ASN A 44 15.86 -11.47 0.13
C ASN A 44 14.76 -10.94 1.08
N PRO A 45 14.78 -11.30 2.37
CA PRO A 45 13.72 -10.95 3.33
C PRO A 45 13.55 -9.44 3.48
N ASN A 46 14.63 -8.67 3.30
CA ASN A 46 14.60 -7.21 3.41
C ASN A 46 13.76 -6.53 2.32
N GLY A 47 13.47 -7.21 1.20
CA GLY A 47 12.64 -6.65 0.13
C GLY A 47 11.18 -6.44 0.57
N ASN A 48 10.62 -7.38 1.34
CA ASN A 48 9.21 -7.36 1.73
C ASN A 48 8.92 -6.27 2.78
N VAL A 49 9.81 -6.13 3.78
CA VAL A 49 9.68 -5.10 4.83
C VAL A 49 9.67 -3.68 4.23
N VAL A 50 10.60 -3.39 3.31
CA VAL A 50 10.68 -2.09 2.65
C VAL A 50 9.46 -1.81 1.77
N ILE A 51 8.91 -2.83 1.11
CA ILE A 51 7.67 -2.71 0.34
C ILE A 51 6.49 -2.39 1.26
N SER A 52 6.36 -3.09 2.39
CA SER A 52 5.29 -2.86 3.38
C SER A 52 5.34 -1.43 3.95
N GLU A 53 6.53 -0.94 4.32
CA GLU A 53 6.70 0.43 4.82
C GLU A 53 6.34 1.48 3.76
N LYS A 54 6.77 1.26 2.50
CA LYS A 54 6.42 2.14 1.38
C LYS A 54 4.91 2.14 1.10
N LEU A 55 4.25 0.99 1.17
CA LEU A 55 2.79 0.87 1.01
C LEU A 55 2.05 1.64 2.11
N SER A 56 2.45 1.48 3.37
CA SER A 56 1.84 2.24 4.48
C SER A 56 2.04 3.74 4.34
N ALA A 57 3.20 4.18 3.83
CA ALA A 57 3.43 5.60 3.55
C ALA A 57 2.54 6.12 2.40
N LEU A 58 2.30 5.30 1.37
CA LEU A 58 1.41 5.64 0.26
C LEU A 58 -0.05 5.75 0.71
N GLU A 59 -0.55 4.82 1.52
CA GLU A 59 -1.92 4.89 2.08
C GLU A 59 -2.16 6.16 2.90
N LYS A 60 -1.18 6.55 3.73
CA LYS A 60 -1.24 7.81 4.50
C LYS A 60 -1.25 9.03 3.60
N LEU A 61 -0.45 9.01 2.53
CA LEU A 61 -0.39 10.10 1.56
C LEU A 61 -1.70 10.24 0.79
N GLU A 62 -2.28 9.11 0.35
CA GLU A 62 -3.57 9.04 -0.32
C GLU A 62 -4.68 9.62 0.56
N THR A 63 -4.75 9.19 1.83
CA THR A 63 -5.72 9.71 2.80
C THR A 63 -5.57 11.23 2.98
N SER A 64 -4.33 11.72 3.15
CA SER A 64 -4.05 13.16 3.28
C SER A 64 -4.43 13.95 2.01
N TYR A 65 -4.29 13.34 0.83
CA TYR A 65 -4.67 13.95 -0.43
C TYR A 65 -6.19 14.12 -0.54
N TYR A 66 -6.96 13.09 -0.21
CA TYR A 66 -8.43 13.17 -0.19
C TYR A 66 -8.94 14.21 0.82
N GLU A 67 -8.38 14.28 2.03
CA GLU A 67 -8.75 15.31 3.01
C GLU A 67 -8.48 16.74 2.51
N LYS A 68 -7.42 16.95 1.73
CA LYS A 68 -7.12 18.25 1.12
C LYS A 68 -8.08 18.58 -0.01
N LEU A 69 -8.51 17.59 -0.78
CA LEU A 69 -9.52 17.76 -1.83
C LEU A 69 -10.86 18.19 -1.25
N ASP A 70 -11.33 17.55 -0.18
CA ASP A 70 -12.59 17.93 0.49
C ASP A 70 -12.55 19.38 1.01
N LYS A 71 -11.41 19.79 1.59
CA LYS A 71 -11.20 21.18 2.03
C LYS A 71 -11.19 22.16 0.86
N LEU A 72 -10.68 21.76 -0.29
CA LEU A 72 -10.67 22.60 -1.48
C LEU A 72 -12.08 22.74 -2.06
N GLU A 73 -12.85 21.66 -2.13
CA GLU A 73 -14.23 21.67 -2.62
C GLU A 73 -15.14 22.55 -1.74
N THR A 74 -14.99 22.45 -0.41
CA THR A 74 -15.74 23.29 0.53
C THR A 74 -15.37 24.77 0.40
N LEU A 75 -14.08 25.07 0.19
CA LEU A 75 -13.62 26.44 -0.05
C LEU A 75 -14.19 27.00 -1.36
N GLU A 76 -14.15 26.21 -2.44
CA GLU A 76 -14.71 26.60 -3.74
C GLU A 76 -16.21 26.93 -3.64
N LYS A 77 -17.00 26.07 -2.98
CA LYS A 77 -18.42 26.34 -2.72
C LYS A 77 -18.63 27.65 -1.97
N SER A 78 -17.84 27.90 -0.93
CA SER A 78 -17.94 29.15 -0.16
C SER A 78 -17.62 30.39 -1.00
N HIS A 79 -16.64 30.30 -1.91
CA HIS A 79 -16.30 31.39 -2.82
C HIS A 79 -17.42 31.67 -3.82
N CYS A 80 -18.04 30.63 -4.40
CA CYS A 80 -19.19 30.78 -5.29
C CYS A 80 -20.36 31.49 -4.58
N GLU A 81 -20.68 31.09 -3.36
CA GLU A 81 -21.75 31.75 -2.58
C GLU A 81 -21.46 33.22 -2.28
N ILE A 82 -20.20 33.58 -2.06
CA ILE A 82 -19.79 34.97 -1.83
C ILE A 82 -19.93 35.78 -3.12
N LEU A 83 -19.51 35.23 -4.26
CA LEU A 83 -19.66 35.88 -5.56
C LEU A 83 -21.13 36.16 -5.89
N ASP A 84 -22.01 35.17 -5.71
CA ASP A 84 -23.46 35.35 -5.91
C ASP A 84 -24.06 36.46 -5.03
N LYS A 85 -23.58 36.59 -3.79
CA LYS A 85 -24.02 37.65 -2.87
C LYS A 85 -23.52 39.02 -3.32
N LEU A 86 -22.27 39.12 -3.78
CA LEU A 86 -21.68 40.36 -4.28
C LEU A 86 -22.37 40.83 -5.57
N GLU A 87 -22.69 39.92 -6.48
CA GLU A 87 -23.42 40.22 -7.72
C GLU A 87 -24.80 40.82 -7.42
N LYS A 88 -25.58 40.19 -6.53
CA LYS A 88 -26.88 40.70 -6.07
C LYS A 88 -26.81 42.08 -5.41
N LEU A 89 -25.70 42.40 -4.73
CA LEU A 89 -25.50 43.72 -4.12
C LEU A 89 -25.16 44.78 -5.16
N LEU A 90 -24.35 44.44 -6.16
CA LEU A 90 -24.03 45.34 -7.28
C LEU A 90 -25.29 45.69 -8.06
N GLU A 91 -26.11 44.71 -8.42
CA GLU A 91 -27.38 44.94 -9.12
C GLU A 91 -28.30 45.89 -8.35
N ARG A 92 -28.39 45.75 -7.02
CA ARG A 92 -29.21 46.62 -6.18
C ARG A 92 -28.70 48.05 -6.07
N ASN A 93 -27.38 48.25 -6.11
CA ASN A 93 -26.78 49.58 -5.97
C ASN A 93 -26.70 50.37 -7.29
N VAL A 94 -26.94 49.69 -8.42
CA VAL A 94 -26.96 50.30 -9.77
C VAL A 94 -28.37 50.77 -10.17
N CYS A 95 -29.41 50.40 -9.42
CA CYS A 95 -30.78 50.92 -9.54
C CYS A 95 -31.05 52.06 -8.54
#